data_AF-A0A414B566-F1
#
_entry.id   AF-A0A414B566-F1
#
_cell.length_a   1.000
_cell.length_b   1.000
_cell.length_c   1.000
_cell.angle_alpha   90.00
_cell.angle_beta   90.00
_cell.angle_gamma   90.00
#
_symmetry.space_group_name_H-M   'P 1'
#
loop_
_entity.id
_entity.type
_entity.pdbx_description
1 polymer ?
#
loop_
_entity_poly.entity_id
_entity_poly.type
_entity_poly.pdbx_seq_one_letter_code
_entity_poly.pdbx_strand_id
1 'polypeptide(L)'
;MWFKKKPVAVEAFIFNKEAEVMAPKWFLKAVQNEKIFIDRRLEDERSVVYGCTIHSQYGKLQAYIGDYILKGPSGEIWPCKKKMFKKLYERL
;
A
#
# COMPACT_ATOMS: atom_id res chain seq x y z
N MET A 1 12.66 23.53 19.67
CA MET A 1 13.71 22.50 19.85
C MET A 1 13.66 21.54 18.67
N TRP A 2 14.80 20.96 18.28
CA TRP A 2 14.93 20.09 17.11
C TRP A 2 15.06 18.62 17.53
N PHE A 3 14.42 17.72 16.78
CA PHE A 3 14.41 16.28 17.06
C PHE A 3 14.62 15.49 15.77
N LYS A 4 15.29 14.33 15.84
CA LYS A 4 15.50 13.40 14.71
C LYS A 4 14.58 12.18 14.85
N LYS A 5 13.90 11.81 13.77
CA LYS A 5 13.06 10.60 13.74
C LYS A 5 13.94 9.34 13.84
N LYS A 6 13.52 8.36 14.65
CA LYS A 6 14.19 7.05 14.72
C LYS A 6 14.00 6.30 13.38
N PRO A 7 15.02 5.57 12.89
CA PRO A 7 14.86 4.70 11.73
C PRO A 7 13.89 3.58 12.06
N VAL A 8 12.97 3.28 11.14
CA VAL A 8 11.93 2.25 11.31
C VAL A 8 11.92 1.37 10.08
N ALA A 9 12.11 0.07 10.27
CA ALA A 9 11.95 -0.94 9.23
C ALA A 9 10.46 -1.13 8.89
N VAL A 10 10.18 -1.36 7.61
CA VAL A 10 8.82 -1.58 7.11
C VAL A 10 8.79 -2.80 6.20
N GLU A 11 7.69 -3.53 6.20
CA GLU A 11 7.39 -4.46 5.10
C GLU A 11 6.80 -3.66 3.94
N ALA A 12 7.19 -3.97 2.70
CA ALA A 12 6.68 -3.27 1.53
C ALA A 12 6.57 -4.18 0.32
N PHE A 13 5.57 -3.94 -0.52
CA PHE A 13 5.49 -4.53 -1.86
C PHE A 13 4.98 -3.49 -2.86
N ILE A 14 5.23 -3.72 -4.15
CA ILE A 14 4.69 -2.88 -5.22
C ILE A 14 3.27 -3.34 -5.54
N PHE A 15 2.32 -2.43 -5.45
CA PHE A 15 0.94 -2.69 -5.86
C PHE A 15 0.85 -2.83 -7.38
N ASN A 16 0.32 -3.95 -7.86
CA ASN A 16 0.16 -4.25 -9.27
C ASN A 16 -1.21 -4.90 -9.54
N LYS A 17 -1.48 -5.26 -10.80
CA LYS A 17 -2.79 -5.80 -11.22
C LYS A 17 -3.04 -7.17 -10.62
N GLU A 18 -1.99 -7.87 -10.24
CA GLU A 18 -2.00 -9.20 -9.65
C GLU A 18 -2.08 -9.17 -8.11
N ALA A 19 -2.29 -7.99 -7.50
CA ALA A 19 -2.27 -7.82 -6.04
C ALA A 19 -3.28 -8.73 -5.31
N GLU A 20 -4.36 -9.15 -5.97
CA GLU A 20 -5.34 -10.08 -5.37
C GLU A 20 -4.78 -11.49 -5.12
N VAL A 21 -3.73 -11.87 -5.86
CA VAL A 21 -3.12 -13.21 -5.81
C VAL A 21 -1.72 -13.16 -5.23
N MET A 22 -0.94 -12.14 -5.63
CA MET A 22 0.49 -12.05 -5.35
C MET A 22 0.83 -11.17 -4.14
N ALA A 23 -0.12 -10.43 -3.58
CA ALA A 23 0.18 -9.55 -2.47
C ALA A 23 0.54 -10.33 -1.19
N PRO A 24 1.37 -9.74 -0.30
CA PRO A 24 1.68 -10.34 0.99
C PRO A 24 0.43 -10.65 1.81
N LYS A 25 0.50 -11.71 2.63
CA LYS A 25 -0.61 -12.16 3.49
C LYS A 25 -1.21 -11.05 4.35
N TRP A 26 -0.40 -10.11 4.84
CA TRP A 26 -0.88 -9.00 5.65
C TRP A 26 -1.76 -8.02 4.86
N PHE A 27 -1.49 -7.84 3.56
CA PHE A 27 -2.29 -7.01 2.68
C PHE A 27 -3.63 -7.69 2.37
N LEU A 28 -3.58 -8.98 1.99
CA LEU A 28 -4.80 -9.76 1.73
C LEU A 28 -5.70 -9.83 2.97
N LYS A 29 -5.13 -9.98 4.17
CA LYS A 29 -5.86 -9.91 5.43
C LYS A 29 -6.48 -8.53 5.67
N ALA A 30 -5.81 -7.45 5.27
CA ALA A 30 -6.36 -6.10 5.38
C ALA A 30 -7.51 -5.86 4.38
N VAL A 31 -7.47 -6.47 3.20
CA VAL A 31 -8.59 -6.50 2.25
C VAL A 31 -9.78 -7.28 2.82
N GLN A 32 -9.53 -8.48 3.36
CA GLN A 32 -10.58 -9.31 3.99
C GLN A 32 -11.26 -8.61 5.17
N ASN A 33 -10.52 -7.79 5.92
CA ASN A 33 -11.04 -7.01 7.05
C ASN A 33 -11.60 -5.65 6.65
N GLU A 34 -11.83 -5.41 5.35
CA GLU A 34 -12.40 -4.16 4.84
C GLU A 34 -11.62 -2.90 5.25
N LYS A 35 -10.32 -3.05 5.54
CA LYS A 35 -9.38 -1.92 5.75
C LYS A 35 -8.82 -1.42 4.43
N ILE A 36 -8.79 -2.27 3.40
CA ILE A 36 -8.31 -1.93 2.07
C ILE A 36 -9.35 -2.37 1.06
N PHE A 37 -9.72 -1.47 0.16
CA PHE A 37 -10.61 -1.74 -0.96
C PHE A 37 -9.80 -1.67 -2.24
N ILE A 38 -9.89 -2.71 -3.08
CA ILE A 38 -9.22 -2.73 -4.39
C ILE A 38 -10.12 -2.01 -5.38
N ASP A 39 -9.58 -0.95 -5.98
CA ASP A 39 -10.31 -0.07 -6.87
C ASP A 39 -10.26 -0.62 -8.30
N ARG A 40 -11.44 -0.83 -8.88
CA ARG A 40 -11.63 -1.46 -10.19
C ARG A 40 -12.54 -0.61 -11.06
N ARG A 41 -12.31 -0.68 -12.38
CA ARG A 41 -13.21 -0.11 -13.39
C ARG A 41 -13.50 -1.16 -14.46
N LEU A 42 -14.63 -1.02 -15.15
CA LEU A 42 -14.93 -1.84 -16.32
C LEU A 42 -14.26 -1.23 -17.56
N GLU A 43 -13.49 -2.03 -18.29
CA GLU A 43 -12.92 -1.72 -19.61
C GLU A 43 -13.22 -2.90 -20.54
N ASP A 44 -13.92 -2.66 -21.66
CA ASP A 44 -14.27 -3.71 -22.63
C ASP A 44 -14.85 -4.97 -21.96
N GLU A 45 -15.84 -4.78 -21.06
CA GLU A 45 -16.50 -5.83 -20.27
C GLU A 45 -15.59 -6.58 -19.28
N ARG A 46 -14.35 -6.14 -19.09
CA ARG A 46 -13.39 -6.72 -18.14
C ARG A 46 -13.22 -5.82 -16.93
N SER A 47 -13.14 -6.43 -15.75
CA SER A 47 -12.81 -5.72 -14.52
C SER A 47 -11.30 -5.49 -14.45
N VAL A 48 -10.88 -4.22 -14.43
CA VAL A 48 -9.48 -3.82 -14.43
C VAL A 48 -9.15 -3.11 -13.12
N VAL A 49 -8.19 -3.68 -12.38
CA VAL A 49 -7.62 -3.06 -11.17
C VAL A 49 -6.73 -1.88 -11.57
N TYR A 50 -6.99 -0.71 -10.98
CA TYR A 50 -6.18 0.50 -11.20
C TYR A 50 -5.57 1.06 -9.90
N GLY A 51 -6.04 0.62 -8.74
CA GLY A 51 -5.57 1.14 -7.45
C GLY A 51 -6.15 0.41 -6.24
N CYS A 52 -5.89 0.96 -5.07
CA CYS A 52 -6.59 0.59 -3.85
C CYS A 52 -6.75 1.78 -2.91
N THR A 53 -7.84 1.77 -2.15
CA THR A 53 -8.13 2.73 -1.10
C THR A 53 -7.93 2.09 0.27
N ILE A 54 -7.01 2.67 1.06
CA ILE A 54 -6.67 2.24 2.42
C ILE A 54 -7.40 3.12 3.42
N HIS A 55 -8.24 2.51 4.27
CA HIS A 55 -8.89 3.18 5.38
C HIS A 55 -7.92 3.22 6.57
N SER A 56 -7.37 4.41 6.83
CA SER A 56 -6.47 4.67 7.95
C SER A 56 -7.15 5.55 9.02
N GLN A 57 -6.54 5.64 10.20
CA GLN A 57 -6.96 6.59 11.24
C GLN A 57 -6.87 8.07 10.81
N TYR A 58 -6.14 8.36 9.73
CA TYR A 58 -5.99 9.70 9.16
C TYR A 58 -6.93 9.93 7.96
N GLY A 59 -7.88 9.03 7.72
CA GLY A 59 -8.78 9.05 6.59
C GLY A 59 -8.38 8.06 5.48
N LYS A 60 -9.00 8.24 4.30
CA LYS A 60 -8.82 7.38 3.14
C LYS A 60 -7.56 7.77 2.37
N LEU A 61 -6.66 6.82 2.18
CA LEU A 61 -5.41 6.99 1.44
C LEU A 61 -5.49 6.19 0.14
N GLN A 62 -5.15 6.82 -0.99
CA GLN A 62 -5.20 6.16 -2.30
C GLN A 62 -3.82 5.71 -2.76
N ALA A 63 -3.77 4.51 -3.32
CA ALA A 63 -2.62 3.96 -4.03
C ALA A 63 -3.02 3.61 -5.46
N TYR A 64 -2.08 3.73 -6.39
CA TYR A 64 -2.27 3.34 -7.78
C TYR A 64 -1.27 2.24 -8.15
N ILE A 65 -1.52 1.58 -9.28
CA ILE A 65 -0.56 0.62 -9.84
C ILE A 65 0.85 1.23 -9.91
N GLY A 66 1.83 0.52 -9.35
CA GLY A 66 3.23 0.92 -9.28
C GLY A 66 3.63 1.65 -8.00
N ASP A 67 2.67 2.05 -7.15
CA ASP A 67 2.97 2.55 -5.82
C ASP A 67 3.41 1.42 -4.89
N TYR A 68 4.20 1.76 -3.87
CA TYR A 68 4.48 0.83 -2.78
C TYR A 68 3.36 0.90 -1.75
N ILE A 69 2.95 -0.25 -1.22
CA ILE A 69 2.14 -0.33 -0.01
C ILE A 69 3.06 -0.77 1.13
N LEU A 70 3.12 0.04 2.17
CA LEU A 70 4.00 -0.15 3.32
C LEU A 70 3.17 -0.61 4.51
N LYS A 71 3.75 -1.48 5.32
CA LYS A 71 3.24 -1.86 6.62
C LYS A 71 4.29 -1.53 7.69
N GLY A 72 3.88 -0.72 8.65
CA GLY A 72 4.67 -0.33 9.81
C GLY A 72 4.73 -1.41 10.89
N PRO A 73 5.62 -1.25 11.88
CA PRO A 73 5.82 -2.22 12.96
C PRO A 73 4.58 -2.38 13.85
N SER A 74 3.74 -1.35 14.01
CA SER A 74 2.49 -1.44 14.77
C SER A 74 1.29 -1.84 13.90
N GLY A 75 1.53 -2.22 12.64
CA GLY A 75 0.50 -2.68 11.71
C GLY A 75 -0.21 -1.56 10.96
N GLU A 76 0.27 -0.32 11.02
CA GLU A 76 -0.22 0.77 10.19
C GLU A 76 0.07 0.47 8.73
N ILE A 77 -0.86 0.80 7.82
CA ILE A 77 -0.71 0.56 6.38
C ILE A 77 -0.90 1.89 5.65
N TRP A 78 0.02 2.22 4.74
CA TRP A 78 -0.06 3.44 3.93
C TRP A 78 0.60 3.27 2.56
N PRO A 79 0.17 4.05 1.55
CA PRO A 79 0.82 4.05 0.26
C PRO A 79 2.05 4.98 0.25
N CYS A 80 3.04 4.65 -0.59
CA CYS A 80 4.19 5.49 -0.87
C CYS A 80 4.50 5.47 -2.36
N LYS A 81 4.59 6.64 -2.98
CA LYS A 81 4.97 6.75 -4.40
C LYS A 81 6.36 6.15 -4.62
N LYS A 82 6.53 5.35 -5.68
CA LYS A 82 7.81 4.69 -6.03
C LYS A 82 9.02 5.62 -6.01
N LYS A 83 8.88 6.84 -6.52
CA LYS A 83 9.94 7.86 -6.51
C LYS A 83 10.32 8.31 -5.10
N MET A 84 9.35 8.40 -4.19
CA MET A 84 9.59 8.75 -2.78
C MET A 84 10.15 7.55 -2.02
N PHE A 85 9.63 6.35 -2.25
CA PHE A 85 10.10 5.14 -1.58
C PHE A 85 11.61 4.94 -1.75
N LYS A 86 12.11 5.02 -3.00
CA LYS A 86 13.54 4.88 -3.30
C LYS A 86 14.44 5.94 -2.65
N LYS A 87 13.90 7.08 -2.23
CA LYS A 87 14.65 8.14 -1.54
C LYS A 87 14.66 7.95 -0.01
N LEU A 88 13.67 7.24 0.51
CA LEU A 88 13.40 7.14 1.94
C LEU A 88 13.78 5.77 2.53
N TYR A 89 13.87 4.74 1.70
CA TYR A 89 14.08 3.37 2.14
C TYR A 89 15.20 2.71 1.35
N GLU A 90 16.02 1.96 2.07
CA GLU A 90 17.04 1.06 1.55
C GLU A 90 16.66 -0.38 1.89
N ARG A 91 17.17 -1.33 1.11
CA ARG A 91 16.98 -2.75 1.38
C ARG A 91 17.84 -3.13 2.57
N LEU A 92 17.23 -3.77 3.57
CA LEU A 92 17.95 -4.41 4.68
C LEU A 92 18.66 -5.68 4.22
#